data_AF-A0A7J5XFT8-F1
#
_entry.id   AF-A0A7J5XFT8-F1
#
_cell.length_a   1.000
_cell.length_b   1.000
_cell.length_c   1.000
_cell.angle_alpha   90.00
_cell.angle_beta   90.00
_cell.angle_gamma   90.00
#
_symmetry.space_group_name_H-M   'P 1'
#
loop_
_entity.id
_entity.type
_entity.pdbx_description
1 polymer ?
#
loop_
_entity_poly.entity_id
_entity_poly.type
_entity_poly.pdbx_seq_one_letter_code
_entity_poly.pdbx_strand_id
1 'polypeptide(L)'
;MVMYLMGLLPLTHLIRWNYFKDYSNQSDWFEGVGIYVVMFWEIMRTLIRIVMIFLYLMLAFGLAFHALMLNQREFESVPLSVVQTFVMMVGELNYQNNFLDTYLKNELPFGVLTYVIFVIFVLLMPILLVNLMIGLAVGDIAEVQRNAALKRIGMQIELHTCLEDKLPYWFMKRVDKPSITVYPNRYCSRERRSHMKMKEVSCLMEKQHTLLKLIIQKMEITTEESEVDGPANVRGNVWPSVTKAKPHARGMSRWVPLMKALEGK
;
A
#
# COMPACT_ATOMS: atom_id res chain seq x y z
N MET A 1 33.63 11.45 41.32
CA MET A 1 32.32 12.09 41.59
C MET A 1 31.64 12.63 40.32
N VAL A 2 32.38 13.30 39.41
CA VAL A 2 31.83 13.86 38.15
C VAL A 2 31.33 12.80 37.15
N MET A 3 31.93 11.60 37.14
CA MET A 3 31.55 10.51 36.20
C MET A 3 30.18 9.86 36.51
N TYR A 4 29.79 9.81 37.79
CA TYR A 4 28.46 9.33 38.21
C TYR A 4 27.34 10.32 37.86
N LEU A 5 27.65 11.62 37.86
CA LEU A 5 26.71 12.68 37.49
C LEU A 5 26.40 12.71 35.98
N MET A 6 27.38 12.43 35.11
CA MET A 6 27.14 12.34 33.66
C MET A 6 26.33 11.10 33.24
N GLY A 7 26.45 9.97 33.96
CA GLY A 7 25.67 8.76 33.68
C GLY A 7 24.19 8.86 34.10
N LEU A 8 23.86 9.73 35.06
CA LEU A 8 22.49 9.93 35.55
C LEU A 8 21.67 10.92 34.71
N LEU A 9 22.32 11.79 33.93
CA LEU A 9 21.68 12.74 33.00
C LEU A 9 20.72 12.10 31.98
N PRO A 10 21.08 11.01 31.29
CA PRO A 10 20.15 10.32 30.40
C PRO A 10 18.98 9.68 31.15
N LEU A 11 19.21 9.15 32.37
CA LEU A 11 18.16 8.58 33.23
C LEU A 11 17.18 9.65 33.72
N THR A 12 17.67 10.82 34.16
CA THR A 12 16.79 11.92 34.59
C THR A 12 16.01 12.51 33.43
N HIS A 13 16.59 12.56 32.22
CA HIS A 13 15.86 12.89 31.00
C HIS A 13 14.77 11.85 30.66
N LEU A 14 15.07 10.56 30.81
CA LEU A 14 14.12 9.47 30.55
C LEU A 14 12.96 9.48 31.56
N ILE A 15 13.28 9.70 32.84
CA ILE A 15 12.30 9.82 33.92
C ILE A 15 11.42 11.06 33.69
N ARG A 16 12.03 12.22 33.37
CA ARG A 16 11.29 13.45 33.07
C ARG A 16 10.39 13.31 31.84
N TRP A 17 10.82 12.55 30.83
CA TRP A 17 10.02 12.26 29.64
C TRP A 17 8.86 11.32 29.93
N ASN A 18 9.05 10.32 30.80
CA ASN A 18 7.95 9.45 31.26
C ASN A 18 6.91 10.24 32.06
N TYR A 19 7.34 11.10 32.99
CA TYR A 19 6.41 11.99 33.72
C TYR A 19 5.68 12.96 32.78
N PHE A 20 6.35 13.46 31.73
CA PHE A 20 5.71 14.30 30.71
C PHE A 20 4.69 13.51 29.86
N LYS A 21 4.97 12.25 29.54
CA LYS A 21 4.02 11.34 28.86
C LYS A 21 2.77 11.10 29.70
N ASP A 22 2.93 10.86 31.00
CA ASP A 22 1.82 10.67 31.93
C ASP A 22 1.01 11.96 32.12
N TYR A 23 1.67 13.12 32.22
CA TYR A 23 1.00 14.42 32.33
C TYR A 23 0.27 14.83 31.04
N SER A 24 0.82 14.47 29.87
CA SER A 24 0.17 14.66 28.57
C SER A 24 -1.05 13.75 28.37
N ASN A 25 -1.12 12.60 29.04
CA ASN A 25 -2.28 11.71 29.03
C ASN A 25 -3.43 12.22 29.92
N GLN A 26 -3.15 13.12 30.87
CA GLN A 26 -4.11 13.66 31.85
C GLN A 26 -4.68 15.03 31.44
N SER A 27 -4.15 15.64 30.37
CA SER A 27 -4.45 17.03 30.00
C SER A 27 -5.47 17.10 28.85
N ASP A 28 -6.76 17.17 29.18
CA ASP A 28 -7.93 17.29 28.27
C ASP A 28 -7.98 18.62 27.45
N TRP A 29 -6.86 19.33 27.28
CA TRP A 29 -6.86 20.66 26.66
C TRP A 29 -6.25 20.71 25.24
N PHE A 30 -5.74 19.57 24.73
CA PHE A 30 -5.31 19.38 23.33
C PHE A 30 -5.76 18.01 22.77
N GLU A 31 -7.02 17.65 23.01
CA GLU A 31 -7.64 16.32 22.78
C GLU A 31 -7.48 15.75 21.35
N GLY A 32 -7.28 16.62 20.36
CA GLY A 32 -7.07 16.22 18.97
C GLY A 32 -5.67 15.70 18.69
N VAL A 33 -4.63 16.52 18.92
CA VAL A 33 -3.28 16.30 18.37
C VAL A 33 -2.39 15.49 19.31
N GLY A 34 -2.51 15.67 20.64
CA GLY A 34 -1.60 15.07 21.62
C GLY A 34 -1.60 13.54 21.58
N ILE A 35 -2.77 12.94 21.43
CA ILE A 35 -2.94 11.48 21.41
C ILE A 35 -2.33 10.85 20.14
N TYR A 36 -2.38 11.52 18.98
CA TYR A 36 -1.69 11.03 17.77
C TYR A 36 -0.18 11.12 17.91
N VAL A 37 0.33 12.19 18.52
CA VAL A 37 1.76 12.36 18.77
C VAL A 37 2.27 11.28 19.73
N VAL A 38 1.50 10.93 20.76
CA VAL A 38 1.85 9.85 21.71
C VAL A 38 1.86 8.48 21.03
N MET A 39 0.84 8.15 20.22
CA MET A 39 0.80 6.89 19.46
C MET A 39 1.94 6.81 18.43
N PHE A 40 2.21 7.91 17.72
CA PHE A 40 3.32 7.99 16.78
C PHE A 40 4.68 7.81 17.47
N TRP A 41 4.86 8.39 18.65
CA TRP A 41 6.08 8.20 19.44
C TRP A 41 6.29 6.75 19.88
N GLU A 42 5.23 6.04 20.24
CA GLU A 42 5.25 4.60 20.56
C GLU A 42 5.75 3.78 19.36
N ILE A 43 5.25 4.10 18.15
CA ILE A 43 5.64 3.45 16.88
C ILE A 43 7.09 3.79 16.51
N MET A 44 7.47 5.07 16.58
CA MET A 44 8.85 5.53 16.31
C MET A 44 9.86 4.83 17.22
N ARG A 45 9.52 4.59 18.49
CA ARG A 45 10.38 3.86 19.42
C ARG A 45 10.62 2.42 18.96
N THR A 46 9.59 1.76 18.44
CA THR A 46 9.68 0.40 17.92
C THR A 46 10.53 0.35 16.65
N LEU A 47 10.34 1.30 15.74
CA LEU A 47 11.18 1.47 14.54
C LEU A 47 12.65 1.69 14.90
N ILE A 48 12.94 2.60 15.84
CA ILE A 48 14.31 2.89 16.28
C ILE A 48 14.97 1.63 16.84
N ARG A 49 14.26 0.82 17.66
CA ARG A 49 14.82 -0.43 18.19
C ARG A 49 15.23 -1.40 17.07
N ILE A 50 14.45 -1.48 16.01
CA ILE A 50 14.70 -2.35 14.87
C ILE A 50 15.87 -1.83 14.02
N VAL A 51 15.91 -0.52 13.76
CA VAL A 51 17.02 0.14 13.07
C VAL A 51 18.34 -0.05 13.82
N MET A 52 18.32 -0.04 15.16
CA MET A 52 19.53 -0.30 15.96
C MET A 52 20.08 -1.72 15.75
N ILE A 53 19.23 -2.74 15.58
CA ILE A 53 19.68 -4.11 15.26
C ILE A 53 20.36 -4.13 13.88
N PHE A 54 19.79 -3.44 12.90
CA PHE A 54 20.41 -3.30 11.58
C PHE A 54 21.74 -2.58 11.62
N LEU A 55 21.90 -1.58 12.49
CA LEU A 55 23.15 -0.84 12.63
C LEU A 55 24.30 -1.75 13.09
N TYR A 56 24.05 -2.68 14.02
CA TYR A 56 25.05 -3.67 14.42
C TYR A 56 25.42 -4.63 13.28
N LEU A 57 24.43 -5.07 12.49
CA LEU A 57 24.66 -5.94 11.35
C LEU A 57 25.45 -5.20 10.26
N MET A 58 25.11 -3.94 10.00
CA MET A 58 25.82 -3.07 9.05
C MET A 58 27.28 -2.85 9.47
N LEU A 59 27.55 -2.58 10.75
CA LEU A 59 28.93 -2.48 11.25
C LEU A 59 29.71 -3.79 11.08
N ALA A 60 29.09 -4.95 11.33
CA ALA A 60 29.74 -6.24 11.18
C ALA A 60 30.20 -6.51 9.73
N PHE A 61 29.32 -6.26 8.75
CA PHE A 61 29.67 -6.41 7.34
C PHE A 61 30.57 -5.27 6.84
N GLY A 62 30.43 -4.05 7.33
CA GLY A 62 31.32 -2.92 7.04
C GLY A 62 32.76 -3.21 7.42
N LEU A 63 32.98 -3.71 8.64
CA LEU A 63 34.31 -4.13 9.10
C LEU A 63 34.84 -5.34 8.33
N ALA A 64 33.97 -6.29 7.97
CA ALA A 64 34.38 -7.43 7.13
C ALA A 64 34.89 -6.98 5.76
N PHE A 65 34.16 -6.08 5.08
CA PHE A 65 34.62 -5.56 3.79
C PHE A 65 35.84 -4.67 3.90
N HIS A 66 35.97 -3.86 4.97
CA HIS A 66 37.19 -3.12 5.25
C HIS A 66 38.42 -4.04 5.34
N ALA A 67 38.30 -5.17 6.05
CA ALA A 67 39.39 -6.13 6.19
C ALA A 67 39.71 -6.89 4.88
N LEU A 68 38.71 -7.15 4.04
CA LEU A 68 38.88 -7.92 2.80
C LEU A 68 39.26 -7.06 1.58
N MET A 69 38.94 -5.76 1.59
CA MET A 69 39.16 -4.82 0.48
C MET A 69 40.04 -3.62 0.85
N LEU A 70 41.14 -3.86 1.57
CA LEU A 70 42.07 -2.82 2.04
C LEU A 70 42.68 -1.93 0.93
N ASN A 71 42.73 -2.40 -0.32
CA ASN A 71 43.35 -1.69 -1.44
C ASN A 71 42.38 -0.75 -2.19
N GLN A 72 41.12 -0.68 -1.79
CA GLN A 72 40.10 0.17 -2.44
C GLN A 72 39.89 1.48 -1.68
N ARG A 73 39.69 2.58 -2.39
CA ARG A 73 39.55 3.92 -1.80
C ARG A 73 38.28 4.03 -0.96
N GLU A 74 37.24 3.32 -1.36
CA GLU A 74 35.93 3.24 -0.70
C GLU A 74 36.03 2.50 0.65
N PHE A 75 37.06 1.66 0.81
CA PHE A 75 37.28 0.82 1.99
C PHE A 75 38.58 1.15 2.73
N GLU A 76 39.26 2.26 2.41
CA GLU A 76 40.53 2.64 3.02
C GLU A 76 40.40 2.94 4.51
N SER A 77 39.29 3.58 4.91
CA SER A 77 39.02 3.89 6.32
C SER A 77 37.76 3.21 6.81
N VAL A 78 37.74 2.87 8.11
CA VAL A 78 36.57 2.26 8.75
C VAL A 78 35.30 3.09 8.54
N PRO A 79 35.28 4.43 8.72
CA PRO A 79 34.08 5.22 8.48
C PRO A 79 33.61 5.18 7.01
N LEU A 80 34.54 5.21 6.06
CA LEU A 80 34.19 5.12 4.63
C LEU A 80 33.59 3.75 4.29
N SER A 81 34.14 2.66 4.84
CA SER A 81 33.61 1.30 4.64
C SER A 81 32.18 1.12 5.19
N VAL A 82 31.89 1.77 6.32
CA VAL A 82 30.57 1.76 6.96
C VAL A 82 29.56 2.56 6.11
N VAL A 83 29.96 3.72 5.59
CA VAL A 83 29.12 4.50 4.66
C VAL A 83 28.92 3.74 3.35
N GLN A 84 29.97 3.11 2.81
CA GLN A 84 29.89 2.33 1.58
C GLN A 84 28.96 1.13 1.74
N THR A 85 29.02 0.43 2.87
CA THR A 85 28.09 -0.69 3.15
C THR A 85 26.65 -0.23 3.37
N PHE A 86 26.43 0.97 3.90
CA PHE A 86 25.10 1.59 3.93
C PHE A 86 24.57 1.89 2.52
N VAL A 87 25.40 2.46 1.64
CA VAL A 87 25.03 2.70 0.23
C VAL A 87 24.73 1.39 -0.51
N MET A 88 25.57 0.37 -0.29
CA MET A 88 25.35 -0.98 -0.83
C MET A 88 24.06 -1.64 -0.29
N MET A 89 23.68 -1.35 0.95
CA MET A 89 22.44 -1.82 1.58
C MET A 89 21.19 -1.19 0.93
N VAL A 90 21.26 0.08 0.52
CA VAL A 90 20.17 0.77 -0.20
C VAL A 90 19.93 0.16 -1.59
N GLY A 91 20.93 -0.53 -2.14
CA GLY A 91 20.87 -1.23 -3.43
C GLY A 91 21.91 -0.75 -4.45
N GLU A 92 22.72 0.23 -4.10
CA GLU A 92 23.79 0.75 -4.95
C GLU A 92 25.06 -0.10 -4.77
N LEU A 93 25.13 -1.23 -5.47
CA LEU A 93 26.19 -2.22 -5.28
C LEU A 93 27.50 -1.91 -6.02
N ASN A 94 27.49 -1.03 -7.04
CA ASN A 94 28.67 -0.68 -7.86
C ASN A 94 29.58 -1.88 -8.20
N TYR A 95 28.96 -3.00 -8.60
CA TYR A 95 29.62 -4.30 -8.77
C TYR A 95 30.83 -4.27 -9.72
N GLN A 96 30.69 -3.56 -10.85
CA GLN A 96 31.71 -3.49 -11.89
C GLN A 96 33.02 -2.90 -11.35
N ASN A 97 32.94 -1.71 -10.74
CA ASN A 97 34.12 -0.97 -10.28
C ASN A 97 34.72 -1.57 -9.00
N ASN A 98 33.89 -1.98 -8.04
CA ASN A 98 34.35 -2.37 -6.71
C ASN A 98 34.75 -3.86 -6.61
N PHE A 99 34.15 -4.73 -7.44
CA PHE A 99 34.33 -6.18 -7.32
C PHE A 99 34.89 -6.81 -8.59
N LEU A 100 34.39 -6.45 -9.78
CA LEU A 100 34.83 -7.08 -11.02
C LEU A 100 36.21 -6.58 -11.46
N ASP A 101 36.39 -5.27 -11.58
CA ASP A 101 37.67 -4.67 -12.01
C ASP A 101 38.80 -5.01 -11.05
N THR A 102 38.54 -4.99 -9.74
CA THR A 102 39.53 -5.33 -8.72
C THR A 102 39.91 -6.81 -8.73
N TYR A 103 38.95 -7.69 -9.07
CA TYR A 103 39.22 -9.12 -9.25
C TYR A 103 40.08 -9.37 -10.50
N LEU A 104 39.76 -8.71 -11.62
CA LEU A 104 40.52 -8.83 -12.86
C LEU A 104 41.93 -8.26 -12.75
N LYS A 105 42.12 -7.17 -11.98
CA LYS A 105 43.43 -6.57 -11.70
C LYS A 105 44.25 -7.34 -10.65
N ASN A 106 43.73 -8.44 -10.09
CA ASN A 106 44.36 -9.20 -8.99
C ASN A 106 44.72 -8.34 -7.77
N GLU A 107 43.95 -7.28 -7.52
CA GLU A 107 44.14 -6.39 -6.36
C GLU A 107 43.41 -6.90 -5.10
N LEU A 108 42.69 -8.03 -5.21
CA LEU A 108 42.02 -8.70 -4.09
C LEU A 108 42.90 -9.83 -3.53
N PRO A 109 43.37 -9.75 -2.27
CA PRO A 109 44.17 -10.82 -1.67
C PRO A 109 43.38 -12.13 -1.52
N PHE A 110 42.05 -12.05 -1.32
CA PHE A 110 41.18 -13.20 -1.14
C PHE A 110 39.93 -13.14 -2.04
N GLY A 111 40.10 -13.11 -3.35
CA GLY A 111 39.01 -12.92 -4.32
C GLY A 111 37.78 -13.82 -4.10
N VAL A 112 37.98 -15.14 -3.97
CA VAL A 112 36.87 -16.10 -3.77
C VAL A 112 36.11 -15.86 -2.46
N LEU A 113 36.84 -15.63 -1.36
CA LEU A 113 36.24 -15.37 -0.05
C LEU A 113 35.40 -14.09 -0.07
N THR A 114 35.93 -13.03 -0.68
CA THR A 114 35.23 -11.74 -0.83
C THR A 114 33.94 -11.89 -1.63
N TYR A 115 33.95 -12.67 -2.72
CA TYR A 115 32.75 -12.94 -3.52
C TYR A 115 31.70 -13.75 -2.76
N VAL A 116 32.11 -14.75 -1.98
CA VAL A 116 31.17 -15.54 -1.15
C VAL A 116 30.50 -14.65 -0.11
N ILE A 117 31.27 -13.83 0.61
CA ILE A 117 30.73 -12.89 1.61
C ILE A 117 29.83 -11.84 0.94
N PHE A 118 30.20 -11.37 -0.24
CA PHE A 118 29.39 -10.43 -1.02
C PHE A 118 28.03 -11.01 -1.42
N VAL A 119 27.98 -12.24 -1.92
CA VAL A 119 26.70 -12.90 -2.27
C VAL A 119 25.81 -13.08 -1.04
N ILE A 120 26.39 -13.51 0.09
CA ILE A 120 25.65 -13.62 1.36
C ILE A 120 25.11 -12.25 1.78
N PHE A 121 25.91 -11.20 1.68
CA PHE A 121 25.50 -9.83 1.98
C PHE A 121 24.34 -9.36 1.08
N VAL A 122 24.44 -9.54 -0.24
CA VAL A 122 23.41 -9.11 -1.21
C VAL A 122 22.10 -9.87 -1.06
N LEU A 123 22.13 -11.12 -0.60
CA LEU A 123 20.91 -11.84 -0.28
C LEU A 123 20.35 -11.41 1.07
N LEU A 124 21.20 -11.34 2.10
CA LEU A 124 20.74 -11.20 3.48
C LEU A 124 20.34 -9.76 3.82
N MET A 125 21.08 -8.75 3.36
CA MET A 125 20.82 -7.35 3.74
C MET A 125 19.60 -6.72 3.05
N PRO A 126 19.47 -6.74 1.71
CA PRO A 126 18.31 -6.18 1.02
C PRO A 126 17.01 -6.94 1.35
N ILE A 127 17.05 -8.27 1.44
CA ILE A 127 15.85 -9.07 1.75
C ILE A 127 15.39 -8.81 3.19
N LEU A 128 16.29 -8.76 4.17
CA LEU A 128 15.89 -8.42 5.54
C LEU A 128 15.37 -7.00 5.65
N LEU A 129 16.00 -6.03 4.98
CA LEU A 129 15.64 -4.62 5.12
C LEU A 129 14.31 -4.30 4.45
N VAL A 130 14.12 -4.73 3.20
CA VAL A 130 12.88 -4.50 2.46
C VAL A 130 11.72 -5.23 3.13
N ASN A 131 11.89 -6.50 3.53
CA ASN A 131 10.80 -7.24 4.17
C ASN A 131 10.44 -6.71 5.55
N LEU A 132 11.42 -6.20 6.31
CA LEU A 132 11.15 -5.62 7.61
C LEU A 132 10.55 -4.21 7.50
N MET A 133 11.02 -3.38 6.57
CA MET A 133 10.41 -2.06 6.32
C MET A 133 8.97 -2.18 5.84
N ILE A 134 8.69 -3.10 4.90
CA ILE A 134 7.33 -3.37 4.43
C ILE A 134 6.50 -3.98 5.55
N GLY A 135 7.05 -4.96 6.29
CA GLY A 135 6.36 -5.61 7.41
C GLY A 135 5.96 -4.65 8.52
N LEU A 136 6.83 -3.69 8.85
CA LEU A 136 6.52 -2.63 9.83
C LEU A 136 5.53 -1.62 9.28
N ALA A 137 5.71 -1.13 8.05
CA ALA A 137 4.77 -0.19 7.45
C ALA A 137 3.34 -0.78 7.37
N VAL A 138 3.22 -2.08 7.06
CA VAL A 138 1.93 -2.78 6.99
C VAL A 138 1.39 -3.14 8.38
N GLY A 139 2.25 -3.44 9.36
CA GLY A 139 1.85 -3.63 10.75
C GLY A 139 1.33 -2.34 11.39
N ASP A 140 2.09 -1.26 11.24
CA ASP A 140 1.80 0.06 11.79
C ASP A 140 0.55 0.67 11.15
N ILE A 141 0.33 0.51 9.83
CA ILE A 141 -0.89 1.03 9.18
C ILE A 141 -2.14 0.30 9.69
N ALA A 142 -2.05 -1.01 9.93
CA ALA A 142 -3.17 -1.79 10.45
C ALA A 142 -3.51 -1.41 11.91
N GLU A 143 -2.47 -1.18 12.74
CA GLU A 143 -2.64 -0.75 14.12
C GLU A 143 -3.20 0.68 14.22
N VAL A 144 -2.64 1.62 13.46
CA VAL A 144 -3.13 3.00 13.38
C VAL A 144 -4.56 3.05 12.85
N GLN A 145 -4.93 2.22 11.87
CA GLN A 145 -6.29 2.18 11.34
C GLN A 145 -7.29 1.66 12.38
N ARG A 146 -6.92 0.63 13.15
CA ARG A 146 -7.76 0.11 14.24
C ARG A 146 -7.93 1.13 15.37
N ASN A 147 -6.83 1.80 15.75
CA ASN A 147 -6.85 2.82 16.79
C ASN A 147 -7.63 4.07 16.36
N ALA A 148 -7.53 4.48 15.09
CA ALA A 148 -8.32 5.57 14.53
C ALA A 148 -9.83 5.24 14.49
N ALA A 149 -10.21 4.01 14.17
CA ALA A 149 -11.61 3.58 14.16
C ALA A 149 -12.22 3.64 15.57
N LEU A 150 -11.50 3.15 16.58
CA LEU A 150 -11.93 3.23 17.98
C LEU A 150 -11.98 4.67 18.48
N LYS A 151 -10.96 5.48 18.17
CA LYS A 151 -10.91 6.90 18.51
C LYS A 151 -12.08 7.68 17.91
N ARG A 152 -12.48 7.37 16.66
CA ARG A 152 -13.65 7.99 16.03
C ARG A 152 -14.94 7.73 16.81
N ILE A 153 -15.12 6.50 17.32
CA ILE A 153 -16.30 6.15 18.12
C ILE A 153 -16.26 6.85 19.48
N GLY A 154 -15.09 6.86 20.13
CA GLY A 154 -14.89 7.56 21.40
C GLY A 154 -15.24 9.04 21.31
N MET A 155 -14.75 9.73 20.27
CA MET A 155 -15.05 11.16 20.07
C MET A 155 -16.53 11.44 19.78
N GLN A 156 -17.25 10.50 19.15
CA GLN A 156 -18.71 10.63 19.01
C GLN A 156 -19.42 10.50 20.36
N ILE A 157 -19.02 9.53 21.19
CA ILE A 157 -19.60 9.32 22.52
C ILE A 157 -19.36 10.54 23.40
N GLU A 158 -18.13 11.07 23.39
CA GLU A 158 -17.75 12.25 24.16
C GLU A 158 -18.54 13.50 23.73
N LEU A 159 -18.68 13.72 22.42
CA LEU A 159 -19.51 14.80 21.90
C LEU A 159 -20.99 14.64 22.32
N HIS A 160 -21.52 13.42 22.22
CA HIS A 160 -22.90 13.12 22.62
C HIS A 160 -23.11 13.36 24.12
N THR A 161 -22.16 12.94 24.96
CA THR A 161 -22.22 13.11 26.43
C THR A 161 -22.12 14.59 26.81
N CYS A 162 -21.18 15.34 26.20
CA CYS A 162 -21.07 16.79 26.41
C CYS A 162 -22.32 17.56 25.95
N LEU A 163 -22.97 17.12 24.87
CA LEU A 163 -24.25 17.67 24.43
C LEU A 163 -25.37 17.32 25.42
N GLU A 164 -25.38 16.09 25.92
CA GLU A 164 -26.35 15.62 26.90
C GLU A 164 -26.29 16.45 28.19
N ASP A 165 -25.09 16.70 28.72
CA ASP A 165 -24.91 17.50 29.94
C ASP A 165 -25.34 18.98 29.79
N LYS A 166 -25.26 19.53 28.57
CA LYS A 166 -25.60 20.94 28.29
C LYS A 166 -27.04 21.15 27.86
N LEU A 167 -27.76 20.10 27.49
CA LEU A 167 -29.13 20.22 26.99
C LEU A 167 -30.15 20.22 28.16
N PRO A 168 -31.21 21.06 28.09
CA PRO A 168 -32.22 21.10 29.15
C PRO A 168 -32.96 19.77 29.32
N TYR A 169 -33.24 19.39 30.57
CA TYR A 169 -33.92 18.11 30.90
C TYR A 169 -35.25 17.90 30.16
N TRP A 170 -36.02 18.97 29.93
CA TRP A 170 -37.30 18.90 29.20
C TRP A 170 -37.12 18.53 27.72
N PHE A 171 -35.96 18.85 27.12
CA PHE A 171 -35.62 18.49 25.75
C PHE A 171 -35.18 17.03 25.68
N MET A 172 -34.33 16.58 26.60
CA MET A 172 -33.87 15.18 26.68
C MET A 172 -35.06 14.23 26.82
N LYS A 173 -35.96 14.51 27.77
CA LYS A 173 -37.13 13.66 28.05
C LYS A 173 -38.10 13.55 26.88
N ARG A 174 -38.09 14.51 25.95
CA ARG A 174 -38.93 14.49 24.75
C ARG A 174 -38.27 13.72 23.60
N VAL A 175 -36.94 13.74 23.51
CA VAL A 175 -36.18 13.18 22.39
C VAL A 175 -35.70 11.76 22.68
N ASP A 176 -35.43 11.43 23.94
CA ASP A 176 -34.97 10.12 24.37
C ASP A 176 -36.02 9.04 24.12
N LYS A 177 -35.58 7.94 23.51
CA LYS A 177 -36.41 6.79 23.13
C LYS A 177 -35.68 5.50 23.51
N PRO A 178 -36.21 4.70 24.45
CA PRO A 178 -35.49 3.55 25.02
C PRO A 178 -35.36 2.35 24.07
N SER A 179 -36.13 2.32 22.97
CA SER A 179 -36.05 1.23 21.99
C SER A 179 -36.27 1.75 20.58
N ILE A 180 -35.39 1.36 19.65
CA ILE A 180 -35.54 1.61 18.21
C ILE A 180 -35.77 0.26 17.52
N THR A 181 -36.93 0.08 16.89
CA THR A 181 -37.20 -1.10 16.06
C THR A 181 -36.64 -0.89 14.66
N VAL A 182 -35.51 -1.55 14.34
CA VAL A 182 -34.89 -1.49 13.01
C VAL A 182 -35.48 -2.58 12.12
N TYR A 183 -36.06 -2.20 10.98
CA TYR A 183 -36.57 -3.14 9.97
C TYR A 183 -35.58 -3.29 8.81
N PRO A 184 -34.70 -4.31 8.80
CA PRO A 184 -33.59 -4.42 7.85
C PRO A 184 -34.03 -4.49 6.38
N ASN A 185 -35.21 -5.07 6.09
CA ASN A 185 -35.74 -5.16 4.74
C ASN A 185 -36.40 -3.87 4.20
N ARG A 186 -36.58 -2.83 5.03
CA ARG A 186 -37.21 -1.56 4.59
C ARG A 186 -36.21 -0.57 4.00
N TYR A 187 -34.95 -0.57 4.46
CA TYR A 187 -33.88 0.33 4.00
C TYR A 187 -33.08 -0.26 2.83
N CYS A 188 -32.96 -1.59 2.78
CA CYS A 188 -32.22 -2.30 1.74
C CYS A 188 -32.79 -2.07 0.33
N SER A 189 -34.07 -1.72 0.18
CA SER A 189 -34.68 -1.44 -1.13
C SER A 189 -34.15 -0.16 -1.77
N ARG A 190 -33.88 0.89 -0.99
CA ARG A 190 -33.41 2.18 -1.51
C ARG A 190 -31.90 2.16 -1.79
N GLU A 191 -31.12 1.57 -0.89
CA GLU A 191 -29.67 1.43 -1.04
C GLU A 191 -29.27 0.36 -2.07
N ARG A 192 -29.94 -0.81 -2.10
CA ARG A 192 -29.76 -1.77 -3.21
C ARG A 192 -30.18 -1.17 -4.55
N ARG A 193 -31.18 -0.29 -4.60
CA ARG A 193 -31.58 0.38 -5.85
C ARG A 193 -30.52 1.37 -6.33
N SER A 194 -29.88 2.13 -5.44
CA SER A 194 -28.73 2.98 -5.79
C SER A 194 -27.51 2.16 -6.24
N HIS A 195 -27.22 1.05 -5.55
CA HIS A 195 -26.12 0.16 -5.90
C HIS A 195 -26.37 -0.63 -7.20
N MET A 196 -27.61 -1.07 -7.45
CA MET A 196 -28.01 -1.66 -8.74
C MET A 196 -27.91 -0.66 -9.88
N LYS A 197 -28.35 0.59 -9.68
CA LYS A 197 -28.18 1.66 -10.67
C LYS A 197 -26.71 1.91 -10.99
N MET A 198 -25.83 1.97 -9.98
CA MET A 198 -24.38 2.12 -10.24
C MET A 198 -23.79 0.93 -10.98
N LYS A 199 -24.19 -0.31 -10.66
CA LYS A 199 -23.75 -1.51 -11.40
C LYS A 199 -24.23 -1.49 -12.85
N GLU A 200 -25.46 -1.03 -13.10
CA GLU A 200 -26.01 -0.89 -14.45
C GLU A 200 -25.25 0.18 -15.26
N VAL A 201 -24.96 1.33 -14.65
CA VAL A 201 -24.14 2.39 -15.28
C VAL A 201 -22.72 1.91 -15.54
N SER A 202 -22.09 1.17 -14.61
CA SER A 202 -20.75 0.60 -14.81
C SER A 202 -20.72 -0.38 -15.98
N CYS A 203 -21.73 -1.27 -16.08
CA CYS A 203 -21.85 -2.21 -17.18
C CYS A 203 -22.10 -1.50 -18.53
N LEU A 204 -22.87 -0.40 -18.53
CA LEU A 204 -23.08 0.43 -19.72
C LEU A 204 -21.77 1.10 -20.15
N MET A 205 -21.02 1.65 -19.20
CA MET A 205 -19.72 2.29 -19.45
C MET A 205 -18.70 1.29 -20.03
N GLU A 206 -18.64 0.08 -19.49
CA GLU A 206 -17.78 -0.98 -20.04
C GLU A 206 -18.14 -1.30 -21.50
N LYS A 207 -19.44 -1.41 -21.82
CA LYS A 207 -19.90 -1.62 -23.21
C LYS A 207 -19.54 -0.46 -24.11
N GLN A 208 -19.71 0.79 -23.65
CA GLN A 208 -19.34 1.99 -24.40
C GLN A 208 -17.82 2.04 -24.65
N HIS A 209 -17.01 1.67 -23.66
CA HIS A 209 -15.56 1.61 -23.79
C HIS A 209 -15.11 0.52 -24.78
N THR A 210 -15.76 -0.65 -24.78
CA THR A 210 -15.51 -1.69 -25.80
C THR A 210 -15.90 -1.23 -27.20
N LEU A 211 -17.01 -0.52 -27.35
CA LEU A 211 -17.42 0.05 -28.63
C LEU A 211 -16.45 1.12 -29.12
N LEU A 212 -15.97 2.00 -28.24
CA LEU A 212 -14.92 2.98 -28.57
C LEU A 212 -13.65 2.29 -29.08
N LYS A 213 -13.20 1.21 -28.42
CA LYS A 213 -12.06 0.42 -28.90
C LYS A 213 -12.30 -0.19 -30.28
N LEU A 214 -13.50 -0.71 -30.54
CA LEU A 214 -13.86 -1.22 -31.86
C LEU A 214 -13.92 -0.13 -32.93
N ILE A 215 -14.42 1.06 -32.60
CA ILE A 215 -14.45 2.22 -33.50
C ILE A 215 -13.02 2.66 -33.81
N ILE A 216 -12.16 2.81 -32.80
CA ILE A 216 -10.74 3.16 -33.00
C ILE A 216 -10.08 2.12 -33.88
N GLN A 217 -10.23 0.83 -33.57
CA GLN A 217 -9.68 -0.25 -34.37
C GLN A 217 -10.19 -0.23 -35.82
N LYS A 218 -11.49 0.04 -36.03
CA LYS A 218 -12.07 0.13 -37.38
C LYS A 218 -11.67 1.42 -38.11
N MET A 219 -11.48 2.52 -37.39
CA MET A 219 -11.01 3.80 -37.92
C MET A 219 -9.56 3.69 -38.37
N GLU A 220 -8.71 3.08 -37.55
CA GLU A 220 -7.28 2.85 -37.81
C GLU A 220 -7.07 1.95 -39.03
N ILE A 221 -7.90 0.90 -39.18
CA ILE A 221 -7.91 0.04 -40.38
C ILE A 221 -8.35 0.81 -41.63
N THR A 222 -9.26 1.78 -41.54
CA THR A 222 -9.68 2.59 -42.69
C THR A 222 -8.72 3.72 -43.06
N THR A 223 -7.85 4.14 -42.14
CA THR A 223 -6.83 5.17 -42.43
C THR A 223 -5.57 4.60 -43.08
N GLU A 224 -5.34 3.29 -43.03
CA GLU A 224 -4.21 2.61 -43.67
C GLU A 224 -4.50 2.13 -45.12
N GLU A 225 -5.72 2.26 -45.64
CA GLU A 225 -6.07 1.92 -47.04
C GLU A 225 -6.10 3.13 -47.99
N SER A 226 -5.31 4.18 -47.73
CA SER A 226 -5.12 5.29 -48.69
C SER A 226 -3.66 5.57 -49.00
N GLU A 227 -2.99 4.61 -49.66
CA GLU A 227 -1.81 4.86 -50.50
C GLU A 227 -1.86 3.99 -51.78
N VAL A 228 -2.38 4.62 -52.85
CA VAL A 228 -1.96 4.52 -54.28
C VAL A 228 -2.30 3.26 -55.12
N ASP A 229 -3.28 3.39 -56.05
CA ASP A 229 -3.10 3.31 -57.53
C ASP A 229 -4.44 3.34 -58.32
N GLY A 230 -4.58 4.21 -59.33
CA GLY A 230 -5.76 4.29 -60.24
C GLY A 230 -5.58 3.46 -61.54
N PRO A 231 -6.41 3.61 -62.62
CA PRO A 231 -7.68 4.32 -62.77
C PRO A 231 -8.82 3.53 -63.51
N ALA A 232 -9.99 4.18 -63.61
CA ALA A 232 -11.01 4.12 -64.68
C ALA A 232 -12.14 3.03 -64.70
N ASN A 233 -13.33 3.50 -64.29
CA ASN A 233 -14.62 3.49 -65.03
C ASN A 233 -15.43 2.19 -65.21
N VAL A 234 -16.72 2.24 -64.82
CA VAL A 234 -17.92 2.05 -65.69
C VAL A 234 -19.12 1.51 -64.88
N ARG A 235 -20.12 2.41 -64.72
CA ARG A 235 -21.58 2.19 -64.85
C ARG A 235 -22.29 1.32 -63.80
N GLY A 236 -23.09 2.00 -62.99
CA GLY A 236 -24.11 1.37 -62.16
C GLY A 236 -25.22 0.71 -62.98
N ASN A 237 -25.99 -0.14 -62.31
CA ASN A 237 -27.43 -0.29 -62.50
C ASN A 237 -28.04 -1.18 -61.40
N VAL A 238 -29.07 -0.63 -60.76
CA VAL A 238 -30.38 -1.25 -60.51
C VAL A 238 -30.47 -2.44 -59.53
N TRP A 239 -31.20 -2.21 -58.44
CA TRP A 239 -31.82 -3.24 -57.59
C TRP A 239 -32.78 -4.15 -58.38
N PRO A 240 -32.97 -5.40 -57.93
CA PRO A 240 -34.32 -5.94 -57.84
C PRO A 240 -34.68 -6.47 -56.45
N SER A 241 -35.95 -6.28 -56.18
CA SER A 241 -36.74 -6.69 -55.02
C SER A 241 -37.06 -8.19 -54.98
N VAL A 242 -37.08 -8.71 -53.75
CA VAL A 242 -38.09 -9.64 -53.16
C VAL A 242 -38.28 -11.02 -53.80
N THR A 243 -37.86 -12.08 -53.07
CA THR A 243 -38.74 -13.15 -52.51
C THR A 243 -37.92 -14.38 -52.10
N LYS A 244 -38.02 -14.79 -50.83
CA LYS A 244 -38.49 -16.13 -50.43
C LYS A 244 -38.55 -16.22 -48.90
N ALA A 245 -39.73 -16.64 -48.43
CA ALA A 245 -40.10 -16.72 -47.03
C ALA A 245 -39.78 -18.09 -46.42
N LYS A 246 -39.29 -18.06 -45.16
CA LYS A 246 -39.58 -18.92 -43.96
C LYS A 246 -39.35 -20.45 -44.02
N PRO A 247 -38.99 -21.12 -42.89
CA PRO A 247 -39.79 -21.06 -41.65
C PRO A 247 -39.04 -20.93 -40.30
N HIS A 248 -39.83 -20.47 -39.33
CA HIS A 248 -39.56 -20.38 -37.90
C HIS A 248 -39.10 -21.69 -37.27
N ALA A 249 -37.96 -21.67 -36.55
CA ALA A 249 -37.73 -22.56 -35.42
C ALA A 249 -38.23 -21.90 -34.13
N ARG A 250 -39.02 -22.67 -33.40
CA ARG A 250 -39.84 -22.33 -32.24
C ARG A 250 -38.95 -22.00 -31.03
N GLY A 251 -39.28 -20.93 -30.31
CA GLY A 251 -38.55 -20.48 -29.12
C GLY A 251 -38.52 -21.56 -28.03
N MET A 252 -37.31 -21.99 -27.69
CA MET A 252 -37.05 -22.79 -26.48
C MET A 252 -36.72 -21.81 -25.35
N SER A 253 -37.50 -21.86 -24.28
CA SER A 253 -37.43 -20.92 -23.16
C SER A 253 -36.08 -21.03 -22.44
N ARG A 254 -35.51 -19.87 -22.07
CA ARG A 254 -34.19 -19.70 -21.43
C ARG A 254 -34.04 -20.39 -20.06
N TRP A 255 -35.09 -21.05 -19.56
CA TRP A 255 -35.16 -21.63 -18.21
C TRP A 255 -35.03 -23.16 -18.18
N VAL A 256 -34.98 -23.82 -19.34
CA VAL A 256 -34.80 -25.28 -19.46
C VAL A 256 -33.50 -25.80 -18.81
N PRO A 257 -32.35 -25.11 -18.87
CA PRO A 257 -31.12 -25.56 -18.19
C PRO A 257 -31.23 -25.52 -16.66
N LEU A 258 -32.10 -24.66 -16.12
CA LEU A 258 -32.22 -24.40 -14.69
C LEU A 258 -33.13 -25.42 -14.00
N MET A 259 -34.16 -25.90 -14.70
CA MET A 259 -35.01 -27.01 -14.25
C MET A 259 -34.22 -28.33 -14.19
N LYS A 260 -33.33 -28.57 -15.17
CA LYS A 260 -32.51 -29.77 -15.24
C LYS A 260 -31.44 -29.87 -14.12
N ALA A 261 -31.12 -28.75 -13.48
CA ALA A 261 -30.20 -28.71 -12.33
C ALA A 261 -30.87 -29.05 -10.99
N LEU A 262 -32.21 -29.02 -10.92
CA LEU A 262 -32.98 -29.29 -9.70
C LEU A 262 -33.46 -30.73 -9.58
N GLU A 263 -33.54 -31.48 -10.68
CA GLU A 263 -33.85 -32.94 -10.68
C GLU A 263 -32.60 -33.82 -10.50
N GLY A 264 -31.42 -33.22 -10.32
CA GLY A 264 -30.14 -33.92 -10.16
C GLY A 264 -29.71 -34.21 -8.71
N LYS A 265 -30.65 -34.23 -7.75
CA LYS A 265 -30.40 -34.68 -6.37
C LYS A 265 -31.40 -35.73 -5.94
#